data_AF-A0A0V0IBA3-F1
#
_entry.id   AF-A0A0V0IBA3-F1
#
_cell.length_a   1.000
_cell.length_b   1.000
_cell.length_c   1.000
_cell.angle_alpha   90.00
_cell.angle_beta   90.00
_cell.angle_gamma   90.00
#
_symmetry.space_group_name_H-M   'P 1'
#
loop_
_entity.id
_entity.type
_entity.pdbx_description
1 polymer ?
#
loop_
_entity_poly.entity_id
_entity_poly.type
_entity_poly.pdbx_seq_one_letter_code
_entity_poly.pdbx_strand_id
1 'polypeptide(L)'
;MDEPDQLELLNHLEGILESDPLIDEIGFIHPSQFVLLSEDVGTPSTSVGSVQKTNFRTLFWIRDHKLGISTKVLFPLYVAVKNAFVEAYKNYKVLHRDDKNASMCSSSSSLSLESELMKHSRALLILSCDFGTAWNSRKLVLSKKQSLSMFMNELIFSSVILSHSPKSEQAWSQRRWVIKMIAGNCSNLQEIMERESELVKKLAEVLCWIIL
;
A
#
# COMPACT_ATOMS: atom_id res chain seq x y z
N MET A 1 -23.92 5.68 17.02
CA MET A 1 -23.33 4.88 15.93
C MET A 1 -21.89 4.69 16.35
N ASP A 2 -21.54 3.52 16.86
CA ASP A 2 -20.21 3.27 17.41
C ASP A 2 -19.15 3.44 16.32
N GLU A 3 -18.10 4.19 16.66
CA GLU A 3 -16.96 4.39 15.78
C GLU A 3 -16.23 3.05 15.63
N PRO A 4 -15.94 2.58 14.41
CA PRO A 4 -15.23 1.32 14.21
C PRO A 4 -13.86 1.37 14.88
N ASP A 5 -13.46 0.28 15.54
CA ASP A 5 -12.17 0.19 16.22
C ASP A 5 -11.03 0.43 15.19
N GLN A 6 -10.17 1.39 15.51
CA GLN A 6 -9.03 1.81 14.69
C GLN A 6 -8.11 0.63 14.37
N LEU A 7 -7.90 -0.26 15.34
CA LEU A 7 -7.04 -1.43 15.16
C LEU A 7 -7.69 -2.47 14.25
N GLU A 8 -8.99 -2.72 14.39
CA GLU A 8 -9.71 -3.62 13.49
C GLU A 8 -9.72 -3.10 12.04
N LEU A 9 -9.88 -1.78 11.84
CA LEU A 9 -9.80 -1.15 10.52
C LEU A 9 -8.44 -1.38 9.85
N LEU A 10 -7.36 -1.17 10.62
CA LEU A 10 -5.99 -1.41 10.15
C LEU A 10 -5.80 -2.87 9.76
N ASN A 11 -6.12 -3.79 10.68
CA ASN A 11 -5.97 -5.23 10.45
C ASN A 11 -6.76 -5.70 9.23
N HIS A 12 -7.96 -5.14 9.02
CA HIS A 12 -8.77 -5.46 7.86
C HIS A 12 -8.15 -4.95 6.56
N LEU A 13 -7.69 -3.68 6.52
CA LEU A 13 -6.97 -3.16 5.36
C LEU A 13 -5.74 -4.00 5.03
N GLU A 14 -4.90 -4.31 6.03
CA GLU A 14 -3.69 -5.10 5.82
C GLU A 14 -4.01 -6.52 5.35
N GLY A 15 -5.04 -7.16 5.92
CA GLY A 15 -5.51 -8.48 5.48
C GLY A 15 -5.99 -8.47 4.02
N ILE A 16 -6.66 -7.42 3.57
CA ILE A 16 -7.05 -7.25 2.15
C ILE A 16 -5.80 -7.17 1.28
N LEU A 17 -4.88 -6.30 1.66
CA LEU A 17 -3.64 -6.02 0.96
C LEU A 17 -2.74 -7.25 0.84
N GLU A 18 -2.74 -8.13 1.85
CA GLU A 18 -2.02 -9.41 1.83
C GLU A 18 -2.75 -10.49 1.01
N SER A 19 -4.08 -10.50 1.06
CA SER A 19 -4.90 -11.50 0.36
C SER A 19 -4.96 -11.28 -1.15
N ASP A 20 -4.92 -10.02 -1.59
CA ASP A 20 -4.88 -9.65 -3.01
C ASP A 20 -3.62 -8.84 -3.34
N PRO A 21 -2.52 -9.51 -3.72
CA PRO A 21 -1.28 -8.85 -4.11
C PRO A 21 -1.36 -8.20 -5.49
N LEU A 22 -2.43 -8.45 -6.26
CA LEU A 22 -2.62 -7.96 -7.62
C LEU A 22 -3.38 -6.63 -7.67
N ILE A 23 -3.74 -6.05 -6.53
CA ILE A 23 -4.44 -4.77 -6.46
C ILE A 23 -3.71 -3.74 -7.33
N ASP A 24 -4.40 -3.21 -8.35
CA ASP A 24 -3.85 -2.30 -9.35
C ASP A 24 -4.41 -0.87 -9.23
N GLU A 25 -5.57 -0.72 -8.59
CA GLU A 25 -6.26 0.56 -8.43
C GLU A 25 -6.84 0.73 -7.02
N ILE A 26 -6.77 1.96 -6.51
CA ILE A 26 -7.33 2.33 -5.20
C ILE A 26 -8.21 3.56 -5.36
N GLY A 27 -9.40 3.52 -4.78
CA GLY A 27 -10.35 4.63 -4.81
C GLY A 27 -10.87 4.99 -3.42
N PHE A 28 -11.18 6.27 -3.22
CA PHE A 28 -11.88 6.75 -2.03
C PHE A 28 -13.34 7.02 -2.38
N ILE A 29 -14.24 6.26 -1.76
CA ILE A 29 -15.63 6.17 -2.18
C ILE A 29 -16.52 6.75 -1.09
N HIS A 30 -17.43 7.66 -1.47
CA HIS A 30 -18.40 8.19 -0.52
C HIS A 30 -19.39 7.10 -0.10
N PRO A 31 -19.81 7.01 1.18
CA PRO A 31 -20.76 5.98 1.63
C PRO A 31 -22.05 5.85 0.80
N SER A 32 -22.52 6.94 0.18
CA SER A 32 -23.71 6.89 -0.69
C SER A 32 -23.48 6.14 -2.01
N GLN A 33 -22.23 6.03 -2.46
CA GLN A 33 -21.86 5.34 -3.71
C GLN A 33 -21.52 3.85 -3.46
N PHE A 34 -21.22 3.48 -2.22
CA PHE A 34 -20.96 2.08 -1.83
C PHE A 34 -22.16 1.16 -2.10
N VAL A 35 -23.38 1.67 -1.90
CA VAL A 35 -24.62 0.90 -2.11
C VAL A 35 -24.76 0.51 -3.59
N LEU A 36 -24.52 1.45 -4.51
CA LEU A 36 -24.59 1.21 -5.95
C LEU A 36 -23.58 0.14 -6.40
N LEU A 37 -22.35 0.19 -5.86
CA LEU A 37 -21.31 -0.81 -6.15
C LEU A 37 -21.61 -2.20 -5.58
N SER A 38 -22.52 -2.29 -4.60
CA SER A 38 -22.99 -3.54 -4.01
C SER A 38 -24.27 -4.09 -4.67
N GLU A 39 -25.06 -3.26 -5.35
CA GLU A 39 -26.31 -3.64 -6.03
C GLU A 39 -26.07 -4.31 -7.39
N ASP A 40 -24.94 -4.04 -8.05
CA ASP A 40 -24.49 -4.77 -9.26
C ASP A 40 -24.19 -6.27 -8.99
N VAL A 41 -24.33 -6.70 -7.75
CA VAL A 41 -24.14 -8.08 -7.30
C VAL A 41 -25.51 -8.74 -7.19
N GLY A 42 -25.97 -9.36 -8.28
CA GLY A 42 -27.11 -10.27 -8.25
C GLY A 42 -26.82 -11.46 -7.32
N THR A 43 -27.14 -11.35 -6.02
CA THR A 43 -27.27 -12.50 -5.13
C THR A 43 -28.43 -12.29 -4.14
N PRO A 44 -29.21 -13.35 -3.86
CA PRO A 44 -30.46 -13.24 -3.14
C PRO A 44 -30.20 -13.00 -1.66
N SER A 45 -30.96 -12.07 -1.09
CA SER A 45 -31.10 -11.85 0.34
C SER A 45 -31.58 -13.13 1.02
N THR A 46 -30.67 -13.82 1.72
CA THR A 46 -31.04 -14.80 2.74
C THR A 46 -30.51 -14.32 4.08
N SER A 47 -31.46 -13.96 4.94
CA SER A 47 -31.31 -13.60 6.35
C SER A 47 -30.63 -14.69 7.18
N VAL A 48 -30.00 -14.32 8.31
CA VAL A 48 -30.36 -14.71 9.70
C VAL A 48 -29.27 -14.15 10.64
N GLY A 49 -29.71 -13.61 11.78
CA GLY A 49 -28.91 -12.74 12.64
C GLY A 49 -27.73 -13.37 13.38
N SER A 50 -26.74 -12.52 13.68
CA SER A 50 -25.85 -12.63 14.84
C SER A 50 -25.05 -11.33 14.96
N VAL A 51 -25.13 -10.70 16.13
CA VAL A 51 -24.17 -9.75 16.77
C VAL A 51 -23.62 -8.60 15.89
N GLN A 52 -23.75 -7.36 16.38
CA GLN A 52 -23.21 -6.12 15.79
C GLN A 52 -21.67 -6.17 15.62
N LYS A 53 -21.17 -6.94 14.65
CA LYS A 53 -19.87 -6.73 14.03
C LYS A 53 -20.08 -5.61 13.01
N THR A 54 -19.30 -4.54 13.15
CA THR A 54 -19.09 -3.54 12.10
C THR A 54 -19.03 -4.24 10.75
N ASN A 55 -20.01 -4.00 9.87
CA ASN A 55 -20.08 -4.68 8.60
C ASN A 55 -19.01 -4.09 7.68
N PHE A 56 -17.77 -4.59 7.78
CA PHE A 56 -16.61 -4.13 6.99
C PHE A 56 -16.87 -4.14 5.48
N ARG A 57 -17.87 -4.91 4.99
CA ARG A 57 -18.36 -4.85 3.60
C ARG A 57 -18.89 -3.48 3.18
N THR A 58 -19.24 -2.62 4.13
CA THR A 58 -19.68 -1.23 3.89
C THR A 58 -18.54 -0.21 4.01
N LEU A 59 -17.35 -0.66 4.44
CA LEU A 59 -16.19 0.20 4.71
C LEU A 59 -15.09 -0.01 3.65
N PHE A 60 -14.95 -1.24 3.16
CA PHE A 60 -14.02 -1.63 2.12
C PHE A 60 -14.77 -2.35 1.01
N TRP A 61 -14.46 -2.01 -0.23
CA TRP A 61 -14.97 -2.66 -1.43
C TRP A 61 -13.80 -3.25 -2.20
N ILE A 62 -13.91 -4.51 -2.63
CA ILE A 62 -12.85 -5.20 -3.37
C ILE A 62 -13.49 -5.96 -4.51
N ARG A 63 -13.05 -5.67 -5.74
CA ARG A 63 -13.48 -6.39 -6.93
C ARG A 63 -12.50 -6.16 -8.06
N ASP A 64 -12.24 -7.17 -8.88
CA ASP A 64 -11.40 -7.05 -10.08
C ASP A 64 -10.04 -6.38 -9.79
N HIS A 65 -9.42 -6.73 -8.65
CA HIS A 65 -8.17 -6.15 -8.16
C HIS A 65 -8.21 -4.64 -7.87
N LYS A 66 -9.40 -4.09 -7.64
CA LYS A 66 -9.60 -2.70 -7.23
C LYS A 66 -10.05 -2.63 -5.78
N LEU A 67 -9.46 -1.70 -5.03
CA LEU A 67 -9.78 -1.46 -3.63
C LEU A 67 -10.46 -0.09 -3.45
N GLY A 68 -11.71 -0.11 -3.00
CA GLY A 68 -12.46 1.05 -2.57
C GLY A 68 -12.42 1.21 -1.05
N ILE A 69 -12.02 2.38 -0.55
CA ILE A 69 -12.03 2.71 0.88
C ILE A 69 -13.08 3.78 1.14
N SER A 70 -13.96 3.54 2.11
CA SER A 70 -15.00 4.50 2.49
C SER A 70 -14.40 5.77 3.06
N THR A 71 -14.83 6.93 2.54
CA THR A 71 -14.39 8.23 3.06
C THR A 71 -14.75 8.43 4.54
N LYS A 72 -15.78 7.70 5.03
CA LYS A 72 -16.20 7.69 6.43
C LYS A 72 -15.11 7.20 7.39
N VAL A 73 -14.21 6.31 6.94
CA VAL A 73 -13.19 5.69 7.80
C VAL A 73 -11.78 6.22 7.58
N LEU A 74 -11.58 7.15 6.63
CA LEU A 74 -10.24 7.61 6.26
C LEU A 74 -9.46 8.19 7.43
N PHE A 75 -10.09 9.05 8.23
CA PHE A 75 -9.43 9.67 9.38
C PHE A 75 -9.03 8.63 10.45
N PRO A 76 -9.95 7.82 11.02
CA PRO A 76 -9.57 6.84 12.04
C PRO A 76 -8.59 5.79 11.51
N LEU A 77 -8.74 5.35 10.25
CA LEU A 77 -7.81 4.42 9.61
C LEU A 77 -6.42 5.03 9.43
N TYR A 78 -6.33 6.28 8.98
CA TYR A 78 -5.05 6.98 8.86
C TYR A 78 -4.33 7.10 10.20
N VAL A 79 -5.05 7.42 11.28
CA VAL A 79 -4.47 7.49 12.63
C VAL A 79 -3.89 6.13 13.04
N ALA A 80 -4.67 5.05 12.86
CA ALA A 80 -4.23 3.68 13.18
C ALA A 80 -2.96 3.29 12.42
N VAL A 81 -2.99 3.45 11.10
CA VAL A 81 -1.90 3.11 10.18
C VAL A 81 -0.65 3.93 10.49
N LYS A 82 -0.79 5.23 10.74
CA LYS A 82 0.33 6.11 11.08
C LYS A 82 0.99 5.68 12.40
N ASN A 83 0.19 5.36 13.42
CA ASN A 83 0.71 4.91 14.71
C ASN A 83 1.49 3.60 14.57
N ALA A 84 0.91 2.62 13.87
CA ALA A 84 1.57 1.33 13.60
C ALA A 84 2.88 1.51 12.82
N PHE A 85 2.90 2.37 11.79
CA PHE A 85 4.12 2.71 11.06
C PHE A 85 5.18 3.35 11.95
N VAL A 86 4.81 4.33 12.78
CA VAL A 86 5.76 5.02 13.68
C VAL A 86 6.38 4.04 14.67
N GLU A 87 5.57 3.13 15.22
CA GLU A 87 6.03 2.08 16.13
C GLU A 87 6.99 1.11 15.44
N ALA A 88 6.61 0.56 14.28
CA ALA A 88 7.47 -0.34 13.52
C ALA A 88 8.78 0.33 13.10
N TYR A 89 8.74 1.61 12.69
CA TYR A 89 9.93 2.36 12.33
C TYR A 89 10.84 2.63 13.53
N LYS A 90 10.28 2.91 14.71
CA LYS A 90 11.03 3.04 15.96
C LYS A 90 11.74 1.72 16.29
N ASN A 91 11.02 0.60 16.27
CA ASN A 91 11.57 -0.72 16.57
C ASN A 91 12.68 -1.12 15.58
N TYR A 92 12.44 -0.89 14.29
CA TYR A 92 13.46 -1.10 13.25
C TYR A 92 14.72 -0.26 13.50
N LYS A 93 14.59 1.01 13.89
CA LYS A 93 15.75 1.87 14.17
C LYS A 93 16.53 1.48 15.42
N VAL A 94 15.86 1.00 16.47
CA VAL A 94 16.51 0.56 17.71
C VAL A 94 17.43 -0.63 17.39
N LEU A 95 16.89 -1.68 16.76
CA LEU A 95 17.68 -2.86 16.41
C LEU A 95 18.91 -2.52 15.56
N HIS A 96 18.74 -1.65 14.56
CA HIS A 96 19.82 -1.29 13.64
C HIS A 96 20.82 -0.27 14.19
N ARG A 97 20.57 0.32 15.36
CA ARG A 97 21.61 1.06 16.09
C ARG A 97 22.52 0.11 16.84
N ASP A 98 21.98 -1.00 17.33
CA ASP A 98 22.70 -1.97 18.16
C ASP A 98 23.50 -2.98 17.33
N ASP A 99 23.09 -3.23 16.07
CA ASP A 99 23.80 -4.10 15.10
C ASP A 99 25.21 -3.64 14.72
N LYS A 100 25.64 -2.43 15.10
CA LYS A 100 27.06 -2.05 14.94
C LYS A 100 28.00 -2.85 15.85
N ASN A 101 27.48 -3.56 16.86
CA ASN A 101 28.28 -4.29 17.86
C ASN A 101 27.86 -5.76 18.10
N ALA A 102 26.83 -6.32 17.45
CA ALA A 102 26.30 -7.64 17.81
C ALA A 102 26.26 -8.66 16.66
N SER A 103 26.87 -9.79 16.93
CA SER A 103 27.10 -10.99 16.11
C SER A 103 25.82 -11.80 15.81
N MET A 104 25.70 -12.25 14.54
CA MET A 104 25.21 -13.54 14.00
C MET A 104 23.84 -14.14 14.41
N CYS A 105 23.16 -13.68 15.47
CA CYS A 105 21.91 -14.29 15.98
C CYS A 105 20.62 -13.46 15.73
N SER A 106 20.71 -12.27 15.13
CA SER A 106 19.58 -11.32 14.97
C SER A 106 18.77 -11.47 13.67
N SER A 107 19.00 -12.50 12.86
CA SER A 107 18.44 -12.57 11.50
C SER A 107 16.91 -12.75 11.48
N SER A 108 16.33 -13.58 12.36
CA SER A 108 14.89 -13.83 12.38
C SER A 108 14.07 -12.64 12.90
N SER A 109 14.54 -11.98 13.96
CA SER A 109 13.90 -10.78 14.52
C SER A 109 14.00 -9.58 13.56
N SER A 110 15.15 -9.42 12.90
CA SER A 110 15.35 -8.38 11.88
C SER A 110 14.42 -8.55 10.68
N LEU A 111 14.29 -9.78 10.17
CA LEU A 111 13.37 -10.10 9.06
C LEU A 111 11.91 -9.78 9.41
N SER A 112 11.49 -10.10 10.64
CA SER A 112 10.14 -9.78 11.13
C SER A 112 9.91 -8.27 11.18
N LEU A 113 10.85 -7.48 11.70
CA LEU A 113 10.71 -6.02 11.78
C LEU A 113 10.70 -5.35 10.42
N GLU A 114 11.52 -5.84 9.48
CA GLU A 114 11.51 -5.38 8.09
C GLU A 114 10.17 -5.66 7.42
N SER A 115 9.59 -6.84 7.66
CA SER A 115 8.26 -7.20 7.14
C SER A 115 7.18 -6.27 7.69
N GLU A 116 7.13 -6.06 9.00
CA GLU A 116 6.16 -5.17 9.64
C GLU A 116 6.31 -3.72 9.15
N LEU A 117 7.54 -3.23 9.02
CA LEU A 117 7.80 -1.90 8.49
C LEU A 117 7.32 -1.77 7.03
N MET A 118 7.56 -2.79 6.20
CA MET A 118 7.09 -2.81 4.81
C MET A 118 5.56 -2.91 4.71
N LYS A 119 4.91 -3.64 5.61
CA LYS A 119 3.45 -3.79 5.70
C LYS A 119 2.77 -2.47 6.09
N HIS A 120 3.15 -1.89 7.22
CA HIS A 120 2.55 -0.63 7.69
C HIS A 120 2.89 0.57 6.81
N SER A 121 4.10 0.62 6.23
CA SER A 121 4.43 1.68 5.26
C SER A 121 3.61 1.57 3.97
N ARG A 122 3.27 0.34 3.53
CA ARG A 122 2.38 0.14 2.38
C ARG A 122 0.99 0.71 2.67
N ALA A 123 0.39 0.32 3.80
CA ALA A 123 -0.91 0.85 4.21
C ALA A 123 -0.89 2.38 4.35
N LEU A 124 0.19 2.95 4.91
CA LEU A 124 0.31 4.40 5.11
C LEU A 124 0.39 5.16 3.79
N LEU A 125 1.17 4.65 2.83
CA LEU A 125 1.35 5.29 1.54
C LEU A 125 0.11 5.22 0.65
N ILE A 126 -0.76 4.22 0.85
CA ILE A 126 -2.08 4.17 0.22
C ILE A 126 -2.96 5.34 0.67
N LEU A 127 -2.88 5.73 1.94
CA LEU A 127 -3.69 6.82 2.51
C LEU A 127 -3.01 8.19 2.38
N SER A 128 -1.69 8.22 2.30
CA SER A 128 -0.86 9.42 2.28
C SER A 128 0.38 9.19 1.42
N CYS A 129 0.19 9.24 0.10
CA CYS A 129 1.20 8.91 -0.91
C CYS A 129 2.50 9.74 -0.80
N ASP A 130 2.46 10.97 -0.31
CA ASP A 130 3.63 11.84 -0.18
C ASP A 130 4.33 11.77 1.19
N PHE A 131 4.03 10.73 1.99
CA PHE A 131 4.69 10.53 3.29
C PHE A 131 6.16 10.10 3.12
N GLY A 132 7.06 11.06 2.92
CA GLY A 132 8.45 10.83 2.54
C GLY A 132 9.25 9.93 3.50
N THR A 133 8.96 9.97 4.81
CA THR A 133 9.61 9.08 5.78
C THR A 133 9.28 7.60 5.52
N ALA A 134 8.05 7.30 5.08
CA ALA A 134 7.64 5.94 4.74
C ALA A 134 8.41 5.45 3.50
N TRP A 135 8.45 6.23 2.42
CA TRP A 135 9.27 5.90 1.24
C TRP A 135 10.74 5.69 1.58
N ASN A 136 11.34 6.58 2.37
CA ASN A 136 12.73 6.46 2.78
C ASN A 136 12.97 5.19 3.62
N SER A 137 12.03 4.84 4.51
CA SER A 137 12.13 3.60 5.29
C SER A 137 12.12 2.35 4.40
N ARG A 138 11.30 2.34 3.34
CA ARG A 138 11.28 1.26 2.35
C ARG A 138 12.59 1.18 1.56
N LYS A 139 13.14 2.32 1.11
CA LYS A 139 14.47 2.36 0.47
C LYS A 139 15.55 1.75 1.35
N LEU A 140 15.52 2.01 2.67
CA LEU A 140 16.48 1.43 3.61
C LEU A 140 16.39 -0.10 3.66
N VAL A 141 15.17 -0.66 3.73
CA VAL A 141 14.95 -2.13 3.74
C VAL A 141 15.40 -2.74 2.40
N LEU A 142 14.97 -2.15 1.28
CA LEU A 142 15.31 -2.64 -0.07
C LEU A 142 16.82 -2.61 -0.35
N SER A 143 17.52 -1.56 0.11
CA SER A 143 18.97 -1.42 -0.07
C SER A 143 19.77 -2.50 0.66
N LYS A 144 19.24 -3.04 1.77
CA LYS A 144 19.88 -4.12 2.52
C LYS A 144 19.64 -5.48 1.87
N LYS A 145 18.40 -5.76 1.46
CA LYS A 145 18.04 -7.05 0.87
C LYS A 145 18.57 -7.24 -0.55
N GLN A 146 18.65 -6.16 -1.33
CA GLN A 146 19.06 -6.16 -2.74
C GLN A 146 18.39 -7.26 -3.59
N SER A 147 17.14 -7.58 -3.26
CA SER A 147 16.38 -8.61 -3.96
C SER A 147 15.65 -8.01 -5.17
N LEU A 148 15.89 -8.58 -6.35
CA LEU A 148 15.23 -8.16 -7.59
C LEU A 148 13.70 -8.26 -7.48
N SER A 149 13.18 -9.32 -6.86
CA SER A 149 11.72 -9.47 -6.70
C SER A 149 11.11 -8.37 -5.85
N MET A 150 11.82 -7.91 -4.81
CA MET A 150 11.35 -6.81 -3.98
C MET A 150 11.38 -5.47 -4.71
N PHE A 151 12.36 -5.23 -5.57
CA PHE A 151 12.37 -4.06 -6.45
C PHE A 151 11.20 -4.09 -7.45
N MET A 152 10.89 -5.25 -8.03
CA MET A 152 9.73 -5.39 -8.92
C MET A 152 8.41 -5.13 -8.19
N ASN A 153 8.26 -5.68 -6.98
CA ASN A 153 7.10 -5.40 -6.12
C ASN A 153 6.98 -3.90 -5.79
N GLU A 154 8.10 -3.20 -5.64
CA GLU A 154 8.11 -1.76 -5.39
C GLU A 154 7.67 -0.95 -6.63
N LEU A 155 8.03 -1.39 -7.84
CA LEU A 155 7.51 -0.80 -9.08
C LEU A 155 6.00 -1.02 -9.21
N ILE A 156 5.52 -2.24 -8.93
CA ILE A 156 4.08 -2.53 -8.93
C ILE A 156 3.38 -1.62 -7.91
N PHE A 157 3.87 -1.59 -6.68
CA PHE A 157 3.25 -0.80 -5.63
C PHE A 157 3.21 0.70 -5.95
N SER A 158 4.30 1.27 -6.46
CA SER A 158 4.30 2.68 -6.87
C SER A 158 3.38 2.96 -8.07
N SER A 159 3.10 1.98 -8.94
CA SER A 159 2.07 2.11 -9.97
C SER A 159 0.66 2.24 -9.37
N VAL A 160 0.36 1.45 -8.32
CA VAL A 160 -0.92 1.54 -7.57
C VAL A 160 -1.07 2.91 -6.89
N ILE A 161 0.02 3.47 -6.37
CA ILE A 161 -0.01 4.82 -5.82
C ILE A 161 -0.30 5.86 -6.91
N LEU A 162 0.32 5.72 -8.08
CA LEU A 162 0.14 6.65 -9.20
C LEU A 162 -1.24 6.54 -9.86
N SER A 163 -1.92 5.40 -9.77
CA SER A 163 -3.27 5.24 -10.36
C SER A 163 -4.30 6.18 -9.74
N HIS A 164 -4.16 6.51 -8.46
CA HIS A 164 -5.03 7.46 -7.75
C HIS A 164 -4.35 8.81 -7.43
N SER A 165 -3.02 8.85 -7.41
CA SER A 165 -2.21 10.06 -7.16
C SER A 165 -1.18 10.29 -8.27
N PRO A 166 -1.60 10.58 -9.53
CA PRO A 166 -0.70 10.63 -10.70
C PRO A 166 0.40 11.70 -10.60
N LYS A 167 0.20 12.71 -9.74
CA LYS A 167 1.15 13.81 -9.49
C LYS A 167 2.07 13.59 -8.28
N SER A 168 2.06 12.42 -7.63
CA SER A 168 2.91 12.18 -6.46
C SER A 168 4.39 12.17 -6.83
N GLU A 169 5.11 13.21 -6.42
CA GLU A 169 6.56 13.34 -6.63
C GLU A 169 7.34 12.24 -5.90
N GLN A 170 6.86 11.81 -4.72
CA GLN A 170 7.52 10.76 -3.96
C GLN A 170 7.42 9.41 -4.66
N ALA A 171 6.25 9.08 -5.23
CA ALA A 171 6.08 7.86 -6.01
C ALA A 171 7.00 7.85 -7.25
N TRP A 172 7.06 8.95 -8.01
CA TRP A 172 7.97 9.07 -9.15
C TRP A 172 9.45 9.00 -8.75
N SER A 173 9.82 9.63 -7.63
CA SER A 173 11.17 9.56 -7.06
C SER A 173 11.54 8.13 -6.66
N GLN A 174 10.61 7.38 -6.08
CA GLN A 174 10.80 5.97 -5.75
C GLN A 174 11.06 5.15 -7.01
N ARG A 175 10.23 5.30 -8.06
CA ARG A 175 10.40 4.57 -9.32
C ARG A 175 11.77 4.80 -9.95
N ARG A 176 12.18 6.06 -10.10
CA ARG A 176 13.51 6.41 -10.64
C ARG A 176 14.63 5.77 -9.84
N TRP A 177 14.50 5.78 -8.51
CA TRP A 177 15.46 5.13 -7.63
C TRP A 177 15.49 3.61 -7.84
N VAL A 178 14.35 2.94 -7.89
CA VAL A 178 14.28 1.48 -8.11
C VAL A 178 14.86 1.08 -9.47
N ILE A 179 14.51 1.79 -10.55
CA ILE A 179 15.06 1.55 -11.90
C ILE A 179 16.58 1.65 -11.88
N LYS A 180 17.13 2.68 -11.21
CA LYS A 180 18.57 2.84 -11.04
C LYS A 180 19.21 1.66 -10.30
N MET A 181 18.54 1.10 -9.30
CA MET A 181 19.05 -0.05 -8.54
C MET A 181 19.08 -1.34 -9.36
N ILE A 182 18.15 -1.53 -10.30
CA ILE A 182 18.06 -2.77 -11.09
C ILE A 182 18.78 -2.71 -12.45
N ALA A 183 19.09 -1.51 -12.96
CA ALA A 183 19.67 -1.31 -14.29
C ALA A 183 20.99 -2.06 -14.53
N GLY A 184 21.77 -2.36 -13.49
CA GLY A 184 23.02 -3.13 -13.61
C GLY A 184 22.86 -4.65 -13.52
N ASN A 185 21.73 -5.14 -13.00
CA ASN A 185 21.58 -6.53 -12.54
C ASN A 185 20.38 -7.25 -13.19
N CYS A 186 19.68 -6.61 -14.13
CA CYS A 186 18.45 -7.15 -14.70
C CYS A 186 18.59 -7.39 -16.21
N SER A 187 18.44 -8.64 -16.65
CA SER A 187 18.41 -9.03 -18.06
C SER A 187 17.19 -8.46 -18.81
N ASN A 188 16.09 -8.22 -18.09
CA ASN A 188 14.81 -7.78 -18.66
C ASN A 188 14.64 -6.25 -18.61
N LEU A 189 15.75 -5.50 -18.54
CA LEU A 189 15.70 -4.04 -18.40
C LEU A 189 14.90 -3.36 -19.52
N GLN A 190 15.02 -3.85 -20.76
CA GLN A 190 14.28 -3.30 -21.89
C GLN A 190 12.76 -3.45 -21.70
N GLU A 191 12.29 -4.63 -21.31
CA GLU A 191 10.88 -4.88 -21.05
C GLU A 191 10.35 -4.00 -19.92
N ILE A 192 11.16 -3.79 -18.86
CA ILE A 192 10.83 -2.86 -17.78
C ILE A 192 10.68 -1.45 -18.33
N MET A 193 11.62 -0.97 -19.14
CA MET A 193 11.54 0.36 -19.75
C MET A 193 10.32 0.54 -20.65
N GLU A 194 9.92 -0.49 -21.38
CA GLU A 194 8.70 -0.47 -22.20
C GLU A 194 7.44 -0.33 -21.32
N ARG A 195 7.35 -1.11 -20.23
CA ARG A 195 6.25 -0.97 -19.25
C ARG A 195 6.23 0.41 -18.57
N GLU A 196 7.40 0.97 -18.24
CA GLU A 196 7.50 2.33 -17.70
C GLU A 196 7.00 3.38 -18.72
N SER A 197 7.35 3.22 -19.99
CA SER A 197 6.89 4.11 -21.07
C SER A 197 5.37 4.06 -21.21
N GLU A 198 4.79 2.85 -21.16
CA GLU A 198 3.33 2.67 -21.22
C GLU A 198 2.62 3.29 -20.01
N LEU A 199 3.17 3.11 -18.80
CA LEU A 199 2.62 3.74 -17.59
C LEU A 199 2.58 5.27 -17.71
N VAL A 200 3.68 5.89 -18.16
CA VAL A 200 3.75 7.35 -18.33
C VAL A 200 2.70 7.82 -19.34
N LYS A 201 2.51 7.10 -20.44
CA LYS A 201 1.47 7.43 -21.44
C LYS A 201 0.07 7.38 -20.83
N LYS A 202 -0.27 6.28 -20.13
CA LYS A 202 -1.56 6.12 -19.45
C LYS A 202 -1.83 7.23 -18.44
N LEU A 203 -0.84 7.57 -17.61
CA LEU A 203 -0.98 8.63 -16.61
C LEU A 203 -1.08 10.03 -17.25
N ALA A 204 -0.37 10.27 -18.36
CA ALA A 204 -0.47 11.52 -19.10
C ALA A 204 -1.87 11.72 -19.68
N GLU A 205 -2.49 10.67 -20.22
CA GLU A 205 -3.89 10.71 -20.68
C GLU A 205 -4.81 11.10 -19.53
N VAL A 206 -4.73 10.41 -18.38
CA VAL A 206 -5.54 10.72 -17.17
C VAL A 206 -5.35 12.17 -16.71
N LEU A 207 -4.11 12.67 -16.71
CA LEU A 207 -3.82 14.05 -16.33
C LEU A 207 -4.38 15.07 -17.32
N CYS A 208 -4.39 14.76 -18.62
CA CYS A 208 -5.03 15.60 -19.63
C CYS A 208 -6.54 15.71 -19.41
N TRP A 209 -7.22 14.63 -19.01
CA TRP A 209 -8.65 14.66 -18.68
C TRP A 209 -8.99 15.50 -17.44
N ILE A 210 -8.05 15.69 -16.52
CA ILE A 210 -8.27 16.51 -15.31
C ILE A 210 -8.13 18.02 -15.60
N ILE A 211 -7.49 18.39 -16.71
CA ILE A 211 -7.20 19.79 -17.06
C ILE A 211 -8.24 20.36 -18.06
N LEU A 212 -9.01 19.50 -18.72
CA LEU A 212 -10.06 19.84 -19.69
C LEU A 212 -11.45 19.82 -19.04
#